data_AF-A0AAN6WZN3-F1
#
_entry.id   AF-A0AAN6WZN3-F1
#
_cell.length_a   1.000
_cell.length_b   1.000
_cell.length_c   1.000
_cell.angle_alpha   90.00
_cell.angle_beta   90.00
_cell.angle_gamma   90.00
#
_symmetry.space_group_name_H-M   'P 1'
#
loop_
_entity.id
_entity.type
_entity.pdbx_description
1 polymer ?
#
loop_
_entity_poly.entity_id
_entity_poly.type
_entity_poly.pdbx_seq_one_letter_code
_entity_poly.pdbx_strand_id
1 'polypeptide(L)'
;MALYEEEGKPFLTDDQGHDDVDHRDNPATDNSQARKLFRVHGLLSAFHLVFLSLNVFYLFKTTTSWDRDVVTAVRRTKQIDIETFSPARSAIEYAVREFHYYGGPNPFTGPPRPEFDQAWSKLLRSSTSMLSEDEMRRMNKTSIMLQDGSGYIGYLEAIHMLHCVKRIYQLQHPEHYPELQDGDAFTTHHLDHCLEILRQGIMCNADVTVNTYYWEKPGKIKGNRSGARKCTDWDRLQEWSDQRTVVISEEAKLVDVIAQKDETGSVGPLT
;
A
#
# COMPACT_ATOMS: atom_id res chain seq x y z
N MET A 1 -33.20 -68.39 -6.20
CA MET A 1 -34.17 -68.91 -7.17
C MET A 1 -33.64 -68.52 -8.55
N ALA A 2 -33.29 -69.55 -9.33
CA ALA A 2 -32.78 -69.57 -10.70
C ALA A 2 -33.69 -68.85 -11.72
N LEU A 3 -33.40 -68.60 -13.00
CA LEU A 3 -32.24 -68.43 -13.90
C LEU A 3 -32.88 -68.25 -15.31
N TYR A 4 -32.25 -67.48 -16.22
CA TYR A 4 -32.27 -67.57 -17.71
C TYR A 4 -33.60 -67.39 -18.51
N GLU A 5 -33.65 -66.45 -19.49
CA GLU A 5 -33.67 -66.63 -20.98
C GLU A 5 -34.96 -67.31 -21.50
N GLU A 6 -35.58 -67.00 -22.65
CA GLU A 6 -35.11 -66.56 -23.96
C GLU A 6 -36.33 -66.16 -24.85
N GLU A 7 -36.01 -65.43 -25.92
CA GLU A 7 -36.63 -65.30 -27.26
C GLU A 7 -38.10 -65.61 -27.62
N GLY A 8 -38.61 -64.80 -28.55
CA GLY A 8 -39.77 -65.13 -29.37
C GLY A 8 -40.11 -64.06 -30.42
N LYS A 9 -39.47 -64.12 -31.60
CA LYS A 9 -40.11 -63.74 -32.89
C LYS A 9 -40.47 -65.07 -33.56
N PRO A 10 -41.64 -65.26 -34.18
CA PRO A 10 -41.85 -64.75 -35.55
C PRO A 10 -43.34 -64.48 -35.93
N PHE A 11 -43.59 -63.84 -37.08
CA PHE A 11 -44.35 -64.46 -38.19
C PHE A 11 -44.42 -63.51 -39.39
N LEU A 12 -43.96 -64.01 -40.54
CA LEU A 12 -44.27 -63.46 -41.86
C LEU A 12 -45.63 -64.02 -42.29
N THR A 13 -46.47 -63.18 -42.89
CA THR A 13 -47.50 -63.62 -43.83
C THR A 13 -47.40 -62.75 -45.06
N ASP A 14 -47.14 -63.42 -46.18
CA ASP A 14 -47.28 -62.92 -47.54
C ASP A 14 -48.73 -63.20 -47.95
N ASP A 15 -49.46 -62.19 -48.43
CA ASP A 15 -50.63 -62.44 -49.28
C ASP A 15 -50.88 -61.27 -50.23
N GLN A 16 -51.25 -61.64 -51.45
CA GLN A 16 -51.31 -60.83 -52.66
C GLN A 16 -52.58 -59.97 -52.70
N GLY A 17 -52.51 -58.80 -53.35
CA GLY A 17 -53.70 -58.00 -53.65
C GLY A 17 -53.38 -56.73 -54.44
N HIS A 18 -53.53 -56.84 -55.75
CA HIS A 18 -53.50 -55.77 -56.73
C HIS A 18 -54.62 -54.74 -56.44
N ASP A 19 -54.33 -53.43 -56.53
CA ASP A 19 -55.11 -52.44 -57.29
C ASP A 19 -54.56 -51.03 -57.03
N ASP A 20 -54.22 -50.35 -58.13
CA ASP A 20 -53.68 -49.00 -58.20
C ASP A 20 -54.61 -47.94 -57.57
N VAL A 21 -54.07 -47.14 -56.64
CA VAL A 21 -54.62 -45.82 -56.32
C VAL A 21 -53.46 -44.81 -56.32
N ASP A 22 -53.35 -44.06 -57.43
CA ASP A 22 -52.54 -42.86 -57.55
C ASP A 22 -53.03 -41.79 -56.56
N HIS A 23 -52.29 -41.64 -55.46
CA HIS A 23 -52.29 -40.43 -54.64
C HIS A 23 -50.92 -39.77 -54.70
N ARG A 24 -50.63 -39.13 -55.83
CA ARG A 24 -49.83 -37.89 -55.98
C ARG A 24 -49.23 -37.35 -54.67
N ASP A 25 -48.01 -37.76 -54.37
CA ASP A 25 -47.14 -37.02 -53.46
C ASP A 25 -46.87 -35.64 -54.08
N ASN A 26 -47.36 -34.60 -53.41
CA ASN A 26 -47.25 -33.23 -53.88
C ASN A 26 -45.81 -32.74 -53.61
N PRO A 27 -44.91 -32.62 -54.62
CA PRO A 27 -43.49 -32.27 -54.40
C PRO A 27 -43.30 -30.83 -53.89
N ALA A 28 -44.39 -30.06 -53.87
CA ALA A 28 -44.42 -28.68 -53.43
C ALA A 28 -44.28 -28.52 -51.89
N THR A 29 -44.66 -29.52 -51.09
CA THR A 29 -44.64 -29.42 -49.61
C THR A 29 -43.26 -29.74 -49.01
N ASP A 30 -42.54 -30.71 -49.56
CA ASP A 30 -41.19 -31.12 -49.11
C ASP A 30 -40.12 -30.05 -49.43
N ASN A 31 -40.14 -29.52 -50.65
CA ASN A 31 -39.24 -28.44 -51.08
C ASN A 31 -39.49 -27.13 -50.31
N SER A 32 -40.72 -26.92 -49.83
CA SER A 32 -41.12 -25.81 -48.96
C SER A 32 -40.53 -25.95 -47.55
N GLN A 33 -40.61 -27.14 -46.95
CA GLN A 33 -40.05 -27.41 -45.63
C GLN A 33 -38.53 -27.36 -45.61
N ALA A 34 -37.86 -27.94 -46.61
CA ALA A 34 -36.40 -27.90 -46.74
C ALA A 34 -35.89 -26.44 -46.86
N ARG A 35 -36.53 -25.60 -47.68
CA ARG A 35 -36.21 -24.17 -47.79
C ARG A 35 -36.46 -23.39 -46.49
N LYS A 36 -37.50 -23.75 -45.74
CA LYS A 36 -37.82 -23.14 -44.44
C LYS A 36 -36.76 -23.51 -43.39
N LEU A 37 -36.33 -24.78 -43.37
CA LEU A 37 -35.27 -25.29 -42.50
C LEU A 37 -33.91 -24.63 -42.82
N PHE A 38 -33.57 -24.50 -44.10
CA PHE A 38 -32.35 -23.81 -44.55
C PHE A 38 -32.34 -22.32 -44.18
N ARG A 39 -33.49 -21.64 -44.29
CA ARG A 39 -33.65 -20.25 -43.86
C ARG A 39 -33.50 -20.09 -42.34
N VAL A 40 -34.07 -21.01 -41.56
CA VAL A 40 -33.93 -21.02 -40.09
C VAL A 40 -32.49 -21.28 -39.68
N HIS A 41 -31.80 -22.26 -40.29
CA HIS A 41 -30.37 -22.52 -40.03
C HIS A 41 -29.48 -21.35 -40.44
N GLY A 42 -29.78 -20.68 -41.56
CA GLY A 42 -29.08 -19.46 -41.98
C GLY A 42 -29.27 -18.31 -41.00
N LEU A 43 -30.49 -18.10 -40.50
CA LEU A 43 -30.79 -17.08 -39.48
C LEU A 43 -30.11 -17.39 -38.14
N LEU A 44 -30.13 -18.64 -37.69
CA LEU A 44 -29.45 -19.08 -36.47
C LEU A 44 -27.93 -18.92 -36.60
N SER A 45 -27.36 -19.25 -37.75
CA SER A 45 -25.92 -19.08 -38.02
C SER A 45 -25.54 -17.60 -38.03
N ALA A 46 -26.35 -16.74 -38.66
CA ALA A 46 -26.14 -15.29 -38.63
C ALA A 46 -26.22 -14.74 -37.20
N PHE A 47 -27.18 -15.20 -36.39
CA PHE A 47 -27.28 -14.82 -34.98
C PHE A 47 -26.05 -15.25 -34.18
N HIS A 48 -25.54 -16.48 -34.39
CA HIS A 48 -24.32 -16.95 -33.74
C HIS A 48 -23.09 -16.14 -34.16
N LEU A 49 -22.97 -15.77 -35.44
CA LEU A 49 -21.87 -14.92 -35.91
C LEU A 49 -21.92 -13.51 -35.30
N VAL A 50 -23.11 -12.92 -35.18
CA VAL A 50 -23.30 -11.64 -34.50
C VAL A 50 -22.94 -11.76 -33.03
N PHE A 51 -23.42 -12.79 -32.35
CA PHE A 51 -23.11 -13.03 -30.93
C PHE A 51 -21.61 -13.25 -30.71
N LEU A 52 -20.95 -14.06 -31.54
CA LEU A 52 -19.50 -14.27 -31.49
C LEU A 52 -18.74 -12.96 -31.73
N SER A 53 -19.16 -12.16 -32.72
CA SER A 53 -18.55 -10.86 -33.01
C SER A 53 -18.67 -9.90 -31.84
N LEU A 54 -19.82 -9.87 -31.17
CA LEU A 54 -20.03 -9.07 -29.95
C LEU A 54 -19.16 -9.55 -28.80
N ASN A 55 -19.01 -10.86 -28.60
CA ASN A 55 -18.13 -11.42 -27.57
C ASN A 55 -16.66 -11.10 -27.85
N VAL A 56 -16.20 -11.24 -29.10
CA VAL A 56 -14.82 -10.89 -29.50
C VAL A 56 -14.57 -9.40 -29.33
N PHE A 57 -15.52 -8.54 -29.73
CA PHE A 57 -15.42 -7.10 -29.52
C PHE A 57 -15.38 -6.74 -28.04
N TYR A 58 -16.24 -7.37 -27.22
CA TYR A 58 -16.25 -7.16 -25.77
C TYR A 58 -14.93 -7.59 -25.14
N LEU A 59 -14.42 -8.77 -25.48
CA LEU A 59 -13.12 -9.27 -25.04
C LEU A 59 -11.99 -8.30 -25.41
N PHE A 60 -11.93 -7.86 -26.67
CA PHE A 60 -10.93 -6.90 -27.12
C PHE A 60 -11.03 -5.55 -26.39
N LYS A 61 -12.25 -5.05 -26.14
CA LYS A 61 -12.46 -3.83 -25.35
C LYS A 61 -12.03 -4.01 -23.90
N THR A 62 -12.33 -5.15 -23.27
CA THR A 62 -11.92 -5.42 -21.90
C THR A 62 -10.41 -5.57 -21.75
N THR A 63 -9.73 -6.27 -22.67
CA THR A 63 -8.26 -6.43 -22.63
C THR A 63 -7.55 -5.11 -22.87
N THR A 64 -7.94 -4.37 -23.91
CA THR A 64 -7.33 -3.06 -24.21
C THR A 64 -7.62 -1.99 -23.17
N SER A 65 -8.80 -2.02 -22.52
CA SER A 65 -9.09 -1.13 -21.40
C SER A 65 -8.23 -1.46 -20.18
N TRP A 66 -8.13 -2.74 -19.83
CA TRP A 66 -7.32 -3.19 -18.69
C TRP A 66 -5.85 -2.84 -18.85
N ASP A 67 -5.26 -3.07 -20.03
CA ASP A 67 -3.86 -2.71 -20.31
C ASP A 67 -3.63 -1.20 -20.17
N ARG A 68 -4.55 -0.37 -20.66
CA ARG A 68 -4.45 1.09 -20.54
C ARG A 68 -4.53 1.54 -19.08
N ASP A 69 -5.43 0.95 -18.30
CA ASP A 69 -5.63 1.30 -16.89
C ASP A 69 -4.41 0.92 -16.04
N VAL A 70 -3.83 -0.26 -16.28
CA VAL A 70 -2.58 -0.71 -15.64
C VAL A 70 -1.41 0.20 -16.02
N VAL A 71 -1.22 0.50 -17.31
CA VAL A 71 -0.14 1.39 -17.77
C VAL A 71 -0.28 2.79 -17.15
N THR A 72 -1.51 3.30 -17.07
CA THR A 72 -1.79 4.61 -16.45
C THR A 72 -1.50 4.60 -14.96
N ALA A 73 -1.90 3.55 -14.24
CA ALA A 73 -1.61 3.38 -12.82
C ALA A 73 -0.10 3.30 -12.55
N VAL A 74 0.63 2.48 -13.30
CA VAL A 74 2.09 2.35 -13.18
C VAL A 74 2.80 3.68 -13.46
N ARG A 75 2.39 4.40 -14.51
CA ARG A 75 2.93 5.74 -14.81
C ARG A 75 2.67 6.72 -13.66
N ARG A 76 1.46 6.71 -13.09
CA ARG A 76 1.10 7.58 -11.96
C ARG A 76 1.96 7.28 -10.73
N THR A 77 2.11 6.00 -10.37
CA THR A 77 2.96 5.61 -9.24
C THR A 77 4.41 6.02 -9.48
N LYS A 78 4.96 5.76 -10.67
CA LYS A 78 6.31 6.17 -11.02
C LYS A 78 6.50 7.70 -10.94
N GLN A 79 5.49 8.47 -11.36
CA GLN A 79 5.55 9.92 -11.28
C GLN A 79 5.51 10.43 -9.84
N ILE A 80 4.63 9.88 -8.99
CA ILE A 80 4.62 10.19 -7.55
C ILE A 80 5.98 9.89 -6.94
N ASP A 81 6.61 8.78 -7.31
CA ASP A 81 7.91 8.37 -6.78
C ASP A 81 9.06 9.31 -7.18
N ILE A 82 8.97 9.90 -8.37
CA ILE A 82 9.91 10.91 -8.85
C ILE A 82 9.69 12.22 -8.08
N GLU A 83 8.44 12.66 -7.95
CA GLU A 83 8.07 13.91 -7.27
C GLU A 83 8.33 13.85 -5.76
N THR A 84 8.31 12.66 -5.16
CA THR A 84 8.51 12.42 -3.73
C THR A 84 9.81 11.66 -3.43
N PHE A 85 10.84 11.86 -4.26
CA PHE A 85 12.12 11.18 -4.08
C PHE A 85 12.64 11.34 -2.64
N SER A 86 13.02 10.22 -2.04
CA SER A 86 13.69 10.17 -0.75
C SER A 86 14.81 9.15 -0.80
N PRO A 87 16.01 9.45 -0.27
CA PRO A 87 17.13 8.51 -0.24
C PRO A 87 16.86 7.32 0.69
N ALA A 88 15.98 7.47 1.67
CA ALA A 88 15.55 6.39 2.58
C ALA A 88 14.64 5.37 1.92
N ARG A 89 14.17 5.62 0.69
CA ARG A 89 13.21 4.75 0.00
C ARG A 89 13.73 3.32 -0.21
N SER A 90 15.04 3.13 -0.35
CA SER A 90 15.67 1.81 -0.46
C SER A 90 15.63 1.00 0.85
N ALA A 91 15.39 1.64 1.98
CA ALA A 91 15.28 1.02 3.29
C ALA A 91 13.84 0.71 3.71
N ILE A 92 12.85 1.15 2.92
CA ILE A 92 11.44 0.92 3.24
C ILE A 92 11.06 -0.51 2.88
N GLU A 93 10.92 -1.33 3.91
CA GLU A 93 10.20 -2.60 3.87
C GLU A 93 9.00 -2.56 4.81
N TYR A 94 8.02 -3.42 4.57
CA TYR A 94 6.82 -3.48 5.39
C TYR A 94 6.70 -4.84 6.06
N ALA A 95 6.37 -4.82 7.35
CA ALA A 95 6.06 -6.00 8.14
C ALA A 95 4.62 -5.93 8.66
N VAL A 96 3.94 -7.07 8.72
CA VAL A 96 2.68 -7.19 9.44
C VAL A 96 3.01 -7.40 10.91
N ARG A 97 2.46 -6.57 11.79
CA ARG A 97 2.65 -6.66 13.24
C ARG A 97 1.29 -6.84 13.90
N GLU A 98 1.20 -7.81 14.81
CA GLU A 98 0.02 -8.01 15.64
C GLU A 98 0.09 -7.10 16.87
N PHE A 99 -0.96 -6.31 17.08
CA PHE A 99 -1.10 -5.49 18.28
C PHE A 99 -2.11 -6.11 19.22
N HIS A 100 -1.78 -6.15 20.50
CA HIS A 100 -2.70 -6.56 21.55
C HIS A 100 -3.12 -5.35 22.37
N TYR A 101 -4.43 -5.21 22.61
CA TYR A 101 -5.04 -4.04 23.27
C TYR A 101 -4.40 -3.70 24.63
N TYR A 102 -3.99 -4.71 25.38
CA TYR A 102 -3.22 -4.54 26.61
C TYR A 102 -1.74 -4.56 26.27
N GLY A 103 -1.20 -3.41 25.85
CA GLY A 103 0.24 -3.24 25.78
C GLY A 103 0.82 -3.49 27.17
N GLY A 104 1.61 -4.54 27.31
CA GLY A 104 2.36 -4.80 28.52
C GLY A 104 3.36 -3.68 28.81
N PRO A 105 4.10 -3.79 29.92
CA PRO A 105 5.22 -2.89 30.20
C PRO A 105 6.12 -2.81 28.97
N ASN A 106 6.41 -1.60 28.51
CA ASN A 106 7.33 -1.36 27.40
C ASN A 106 8.30 -0.23 27.79
N PRO A 107 9.49 -0.17 27.17
CA PRO A 107 10.52 0.77 27.57
C PRO A 107 10.20 2.23 27.20
N PHE A 108 9.16 2.48 26.39
CA PHE A 108 8.81 3.80 25.86
C PHE A 108 7.65 4.49 26.58
N THR A 109 7.10 3.90 27.65
CA THR A 109 6.01 4.49 28.45
C THR A 109 6.22 4.32 29.95
N GLY A 110 5.39 5.01 30.76
CA GLY A 110 5.41 4.96 32.22
C GLY A 110 6.23 6.09 32.86
N PRO A 111 6.49 6.03 34.18
CA PRO A 111 7.28 7.05 34.87
C PRO A 111 8.71 7.18 34.33
N PRO A 112 9.31 8.38 34.40
CA PRO A 112 10.69 8.60 33.97
C PRO A 112 11.67 7.68 34.71
N ARG A 113 12.61 7.11 33.97
CA ARG A 113 13.62 6.16 34.47
C ARG A 113 14.79 6.05 33.48
N PRO A 114 16.00 5.68 33.92
CA PRO A 114 17.16 5.57 33.03
C PRO A 114 16.93 4.66 31.81
N GLU A 115 16.21 3.55 31.96
CA GLU A 115 15.94 2.65 30.83
C GLU A 115 15.03 3.27 29.77
N PHE A 116 14.13 4.17 30.18
CA PHE A 116 13.26 4.91 29.28
C PHE A 116 14.07 5.89 28.44
N ASP A 117 14.93 6.68 29.08
CA ASP A 117 15.77 7.65 28.37
C ASP A 117 16.76 6.97 27.45
N GLN A 118 17.33 5.83 27.86
CA GLN A 118 18.19 5.02 27.01
C GLN A 118 17.43 4.47 25.79
N ALA A 119 16.21 3.97 25.97
CA ALA A 119 15.41 3.45 24.87
C ALA A 119 15.04 4.55 23.86
N TRP A 120 14.62 5.72 24.34
CA TRP A 120 14.34 6.87 23.49
C TRP A 120 15.59 7.46 22.83
N SER A 121 16.72 7.52 23.55
CA SER A 121 18.00 7.93 22.98
C SER A 121 18.41 7.00 21.85
N LYS A 122 18.31 5.68 22.06
CA LYS A 122 18.55 4.68 21.02
C LYS A 122 17.60 4.87 19.83
N LEU A 123 16.32 5.13 20.06
CA LEU A 123 15.33 5.34 18.98
C LEU A 123 15.60 6.62 18.16
N LEU A 124 16.19 7.65 18.78
CA LEU A 124 16.46 8.95 18.17
C LEU A 124 17.93 9.15 17.76
N ARG A 125 18.79 8.14 17.91
CA ARG A 125 20.25 8.25 17.75
C ARG A 125 20.74 8.74 16.39
N SER A 126 19.89 8.64 15.36
CA SER A 126 20.18 9.08 13.99
C SER A 126 19.36 10.30 13.58
N SER A 127 19.14 11.22 14.53
CA SER A 127 18.34 12.43 14.33
C SER A 127 18.91 13.37 13.27
N THR A 128 20.19 13.24 12.92
CA THR A 128 20.83 14.02 11.85
C THR A 128 21.60 13.09 10.93
N SER A 129 21.28 13.13 9.65
CA SER A 129 21.86 12.31 8.60
C SER A 129 22.66 13.18 7.62
N MET A 130 23.75 12.64 7.11
CA MET A 130 24.49 13.16 5.97
C MET A 130 23.80 12.77 4.67
N LEU A 131 23.66 13.74 3.78
CA LEU A 131 23.06 13.63 2.46
C LEU A 131 24.08 14.02 1.40
N SER A 132 24.19 13.22 0.35
CA SER A 132 25.06 13.55 -0.79
C SER A 132 24.49 14.69 -1.63
N GLU A 133 25.36 15.34 -2.40
CA GLU A 133 24.94 16.39 -3.33
C GLU A 133 23.89 15.89 -4.35
N ASP A 134 24.10 14.69 -4.91
CA ASP A 134 23.17 14.07 -5.85
C ASP A 134 21.79 13.84 -5.25
N GLU A 135 21.73 13.36 -4.00
CA GLU A 135 20.46 13.16 -3.29
C GLU A 135 19.74 14.50 -3.09
N MET A 136 20.48 15.54 -2.71
CA MET A 136 19.93 16.87 -2.53
C MET A 136 19.41 17.48 -3.84
N ARG A 137 20.15 17.33 -4.95
CA ARG A 137 19.73 17.78 -6.29
C ARG A 137 18.45 17.06 -6.74
N ARG A 138 18.38 15.74 -6.52
CA ARG A 138 17.18 14.94 -6.86
C ARG A 138 15.96 15.30 -6.00
N MET A 139 16.16 15.65 -4.73
CA MET A 139 15.09 16.15 -3.88
C MET A 139 14.71 17.60 -4.18
N ASN A 140 15.52 18.31 -4.98
CA ASN A 140 15.37 19.75 -5.25
C ASN A 140 15.27 20.58 -3.96
N LYS A 141 16.18 20.30 -3.01
CA LYS A 141 16.28 20.98 -1.72
C LYS A 141 17.66 21.57 -1.53
N THR A 142 17.76 22.53 -0.61
CA THR A 142 19.03 23.02 -0.08
C THR A 142 19.15 22.68 1.40
N SER A 143 20.38 22.58 1.89
CA SER A 143 20.69 22.42 3.30
C SER A 143 22.11 22.94 3.59
N ILE A 144 22.48 22.92 4.86
CA ILE A 144 23.80 23.34 5.34
C ILE A 144 24.81 22.22 5.06
N MET A 145 25.96 22.59 4.51
CA MET A 145 27.07 21.67 4.23
C MET A 145 27.82 21.33 5.52
N LEU A 146 28.38 20.13 5.61
CA LEU A 146 29.32 19.75 6.65
C LEU A 146 30.67 20.47 6.44
N GLN A 147 31.39 20.77 7.52
CA GLN A 147 32.68 21.50 7.43
C GLN A 147 33.74 20.75 6.64
N ASP A 148 33.72 19.41 6.68
CA ASP A 148 34.64 18.57 5.94
C ASP A 148 34.28 18.44 4.44
N GLY A 149 33.19 19.07 4.01
CA GLY A 149 32.70 19.01 2.63
C GLY A 149 32.12 17.65 2.22
N SER A 150 31.92 16.72 3.16
CA SER A 150 31.46 15.35 2.88
C SER A 150 30.02 15.27 2.39
N GLY A 151 29.21 16.29 2.67
CA GLY A 151 27.82 16.38 2.24
C GLY A 151 27.04 17.43 2.99
N TYR A 152 25.72 17.24 3.03
CA TYR A 152 24.76 18.17 3.63
C TYR A 152 24.05 17.51 4.80
N ILE A 153 23.70 18.28 5.83
CA ILE A 153 22.89 17.75 6.92
C ILE A 153 21.42 17.63 6.53
N GLY A 154 20.74 16.67 7.09
CA GLY A 154 19.29 16.52 6.98
C GLY A 154 18.77 15.61 8.08
N TYR A 155 17.48 15.31 8.05
CA TYR A 155 16.86 14.39 9.00
C TYR A 155 15.65 13.71 8.36
N LEU A 156 15.31 12.53 8.88
CA LEU A 156 14.09 11.84 8.48
C LEU A 156 12.89 12.39 9.24
N GLU A 157 11.81 12.65 8.51
CA GLU A 157 10.56 13.14 9.10
C GLU A 157 9.98 12.15 10.12
N ALA A 158 10.19 10.84 9.92
CA ALA A 158 9.79 9.82 10.89
C ALA A 158 10.49 9.97 12.25
N ILE A 159 11.78 10.32 12.25
CA ILE A 159 12.55 10.55 13.47
C ILE A 159 12.15 11.88 14.11
N HIS A 160 11.88 12.91 13.31
CA HIS A 160 11.37 14.20 13.79
C HIS A 160 9.99 14.06 14.45
N MET A 161 9.07 13.28 13.87
CA MET A 161 7.80 12.93 14.50
C MET A 161 8.00 12.22 15.86
N LEU A 162 8.92 11.26 15.94
CA LEU A 162 9.25 10.60 17.21
C LEU A 162 9.86 11.55 18.23
N HIS A 163 10.69 12.51 17.79
CA HIS A 163 11.19 13.59 18.64
C HIS A 163 10.02 14.40 19.22
N CYS A 164 9.04 14.79 18.41
CA CYS A 164 7.83 15.49 18.88
C CYS A 164 7.07 14.66 19.94
N VAL A 165 6.91 13.35 19.73
CA VAL A 165 6.30 12.45 20.73
C VAL A 165 7.08 12.47 22.05
N LYS A 166 8.42 12.38 21.99
CA LYS A 166 9.27 12.46 23.19
C LYS A 166 9.12 13.81 23.89
N ARG A 167 9.06 14.93 23.16
CA ARG A 167 8.87 16.26 23.74
C ARG A 167 7.55 16.39 24.50
N ILE A 168 6.47 15.86 23.95
CA ILE A 168 5.17 15.83 24.65
C ILE A 168 5.27 15.04 25.96
N TYR A 169 5.98 13.92 25.97
CA TYR A 169 6.23 13.17 27.22
C TYR A 169 7.03 13.99 28.22
N GLN A 170 8.14 14.62 27.79
CA GLN A 170 9.00 15.39 28.70
C GLN A 170 8.30 16.62 29.28
N LEU A 171 7.38 17.24 28.52
CA LEU A 171 6.49 18.31 29.00
C LEU A 171 5.62 17.87 30.19
N GLN A 172 5.24 16.60 30.25
CA GLN A 172 4.42 16.04 31.34
C GLN A 172 5.24 15.74 32.61
N HIS A 173 6.57 15.82 32.53
CA HIS A 173 7.51 15.46 33.60
C HIS A 173 8.55 16.57 33.85
N PRO A 174 8.12 17.81 34.12
CA PRO A 174 9.03 18.95 34.21
C PRO A 174 10.07 18.82 35.32
N GLU A 175 9.71 18.15 36.42
CA GLU A 175 10.61 17.86 37.53
C GLU A 175 11.78 16.93 37.16
N HIS A 176 11.60 16.10 36.13
CA HIS A 176 12.63 15.16 35.67
C HIS A 176 13.49 15.73 34.54
N TYR A 177 12.97 16.73 33.81
CA TYR A 177 13.67 17.40 32.71
C TYR A 177 13.74 18.93 32.92
N PRO A 178 14.37 19.40 34.01
CA PRO A 178 14.46 20.83 34.32
C PRO A 178 15.25 21.62 33.27
N GLU A 179 16.23 21.00 32.62
CA GLU A 179 17.10 21.61 31.61
C GLU A 179 16.36 22.02 30.33
N LEU A 180 15.18 21.45 30.10
CA LEU A 180 14.37 21.74 28.92
C LEU A 180 13.34 22.86 29.17
N GLN A 181 13.11 23.25 30.43
CA GLN A 181 12.05 24.19 30.81
C GLN A 181 12.35 25.62 30.38
N ASP A 182 13.62 26.03 30.48
CA ASP A 182 14.05 27.40 30.15
C ASP A 182 14.49 27.56 28.68
N GLY A 183 14.33 26.50 27.88
CA GLY A 183 14.75 26.44 26.48
C GLY A 183 13.61 26.57 25.49
N ASP A 184 13.94 26.44 24.20
CA ASP A 184 12.95 26.48 23.11
C ASP A 184 12.00 25.25 23.12
N ALA A 185 12.42 24.15 23.76
CA ALA A 185 11.76 22.84 23.68
C ALA A 185 10.28 22.84 24.08
N PHE A 186 9.86 23.73 24.99
CA PHE A 186 8.48 23.81 25.50
C PHE A 186 7.83 25.17 25.27
N THR A 187 8.36 25.97 24.36
CA THR A 187 7.65 27.19 23.92
C THR A 187 6.35 26.80 23.22
N THR A 188 5.32 27.64 23.32
CA THR A 188 4.05 27.42 22.61
C THR A 188 4.28 27.20 21.11
N HIS A 189 5.18 27.98 20.51
CA HIS A 189 5.55 27.83 19.10
C HIS A 189 6.10 26.43 18.78
N HIS A 190 7.03 25.92 19.59
CA HIS A 190 7.59 24.58 19.40
C HIS A 190 6.52 23.50 19.56
N LEU A 191 5.62 23.62 20.54
CA LEU A 191 4.54 22.67 20.76
C LEU A 191 3.50 22.67 19.62
N ASP A 192 3.15 23.84 19.09
CA ASP A 192 2.26 23.97 17.94
C ASP A 192 2.90 23.37 16.68
N HIS A 193 4.21 23.57 16.48
CA HIS A 193 4.99 22.91 15.43
C HIS A 193 4.96 21.39 15.58
N CYS A 194 5.22 20.86 16.78
CA CYS A 194 5.14 19.42 17.07
C CYS A 194 3.75 18.86 16.74
N LEU A 195 2.69 19.57 17.12
CA LEU A 195 1.32 19.14 16.86
C LEU A 195 1.02 19.09 15.36
N GLU A 196 1.45 20.11 14.60
CA GLU A 196 1.22 20.17 13.15
C GLU A 196 2.02 19.11 12.40
N ILE A 197 3.29 18.89 12.77
CA ILE A 197 4.15 17.84 12.19
C ILE A 197 3.53 16.46 12.40
N LEU A 198 3.07 16.15 13.62
CA LEU A 198 2.40 14.89 13.92
C LEU A 198 1.09 14.74 13.14
N ARG A 199 0.27 15.79 13.07
CA ARG A 199 -1.01 15.77 12.35
C ARG A 199 -0.80 15.52 10.86
N GLN A 200 0.10 16.26 10.22
CA GLN A 200 0.43 16.10 8.79
C GLN A 200 1.03 14.73 8.52
N GLY A 201 1.95 14.28 9.38
CA GLY A 201 2.58 12.97 9.25
C GLY A 201 1.59 11.81 9.30
N ILE A 202 0.60 11.86 10.19
CA ILE A 202 -0.50 10.89 10.27
C ILE A 202 -1.33 10.92 8.98
N MET A 203 -1.65 12.10 8.45
CA MET A 203 -2.46 12.22 7.24
C MET A 203 -1.72 11.75 5.99
N CYS A 204 -0.40 11.99 5.90
CA CYS A 204 0.44 11.49 4.82
C CYS A 204 0.64 9.96 4.90
N ASN A 205 0.62 9.39 6.10
CA ASN A 205 0.85 7.96 6.36
C ASN A 205 -0.35 7.32 7.04
N ALA A 206 -1.54 7.51 6.46
CA ALA A 206 -2.79 7.05 7.05
C ALA A 206 -2.82 5.53 7.23
N ASP A 207 -2.93 5.07 8.47
CA ASP A 207 -3.23 3.67 8.76
C ASP A 207 -4.73 3.40 8.55
N VAL A 208 -5.02 2.52 7.60
CA VAL A 208 -6.38 2.14 7.20
C VAL A 208 -6.94 0.96 8.00
N THR A 209 -6.23 0.49 9.03
CA THR A 209 -6.69 -0.59 9.91
C THR A 209 -7.94 -0.14 10.68
N VAL A 210 -9.03 -0.90 10.55
CA VAL A 210 -10.31 -0.60 11.19
C VAL A 210 -10.36 -1.20 12.60
N ASN A 211 -10.48 -0.36 13.61
CA ASN A 211 -10.73 -0.78 14.99
C ASN A 211 -12.24 -0.93 15.23
N THR A 212 -12.63 -1.92 16.03
CA THR A 212 -14.05 -2.22 16.33
C THR A 212 -14.41 -1.84 17.77
N TYR A 213 -15.67 -2.03 18.17
CA TYR A 213 -16.13 -1.81 19.54
C TYR A 213 -16.78 -3.08 20.09
N TYR A 214 -16.72 -3.25 21.41
CA TYR A 214 -17.41 -4.33 22.13
C TYR A 214 -18.04 -3.80 23.42
N TRP A 215 -19.02 -4.51 23.94
CA TRP A 215 -19.61 -4.23 25.25
C TRP A 215 -18.70 -4.75 26.35
N GLU A 216 -18.16 -3.87 27.19
CA GLU A 216 -17.43 -4.28 28.40
C GLU A 216 -18.42 -4.73 29.48
N LYS A 217 -19.55 -4.02 29.58
CA LYS A 217 -20.69 -4.32 30.45
C LYS A 217 -21.94 -3.57 29.94
N PRO A 218 -23.15 -3.88 30.43
CA PRO A 218 -24.35 -3.15 30.04
C PRO A 218 -24.17 -1.63 30.16
N GLY A 219 -24.47 -0.89 29.10
CA GLY A 219 -24.33 0.57 29.04
C GLY A 219 -22.89 1.10 28.87
N LYS A 220 -21.87 0.24 28.73
CA LYS A 220 -20.47 0.66 28.55
C LYS A 220 -19.81 -0.09 27.39
N ILE A 221 -19.53 0.63 26.30
CA ILE A 221 -18.72 0.14 25.18
C ILE A 221 -17.23 0.43 25.41
N LYS A 222 -16.38 -0.35 24.76
CA LYS A 222 -14.93 -0.19 24.74
C LYS A 222 -14.40 -0.48 23.34
N GLY A 223 -13.39 0.27 22.91
CA GLY A 223 -12.73 0.04 21.62
C GLY A 223 -11.88 -1.23 21.67
N ASN A 224 -11.98 -2.06 20.65
CA ASN A 224 -11.05 -3.16 20.37
C ASN A 224 -10.04 -2.69 19.31
N ARG A 225 -8.78 -2.59 19.73
CA ARG A 225 -7.66 -2.16 18.89
C ARG A 225 -6.71 -3.30 18.55
N SER A 226 -7.11 -4.54 18.85
CA SER A 226 -6.26 -5.70 18.61
C SER A 226 -6.33 -6.13 17.14
N GLY A 227 -5.21 -6.59 16.60
CA GLY A 227 -5.13 -7.16 15.26
C GLY A 227 -3.88 -6.75 14.48
N ALA A 228 -3.80 -7.28 13.27
CA ALA A 228 -2.74 -7.05 12.31
C ALA A 228 -2.74 -5.58 11.83
N ARG A 229 -1.55 -4.97 11.82
CA ARG A 229 -1.28 -3.67 11.18
C ARG A 229 -0.12 -3.81 10.22
N LYS A 230 -0.20 -3.09 9.09
CA LYS A 230 0.94 -2.92 8.18
C LYS A 230 1.86 -1.84 8.76
N CYS A 231 3.08 -2.20 9.11
CA CYS A 231 4.07 -1.29 9.67
C CYS A 231 5.30 -1.22 8.76
N THR A 232 5.97 -0.09 8.73
CA THR A 232 7.35 -0.03 8.21
C THR A 232 8.26 -0.87 9.10
N ASP A 233 9.18 -1.62 8.50
CA ASP A 233 10.24 -2.27 9.24
C ASP A 233 11.20 -1.21 9.79
N TRP A 234 11.03 -0.89 11.08
CA TRP A 234 11.80 0.16 11.72
C TRP A 234 13.28 -0.20 11.84
N ASP A 235 13.61 -1.47 12.08
CA ASP A 235 15.01 -1.87 12.27
C ASP A 235 15.81 -1.63 10.99
N ARG A 236 15.21 -1.93 9.84
CA ARG A 236 15.82 -1.65 8.54
C ARG A 236 15.97 -0.16 8.22
N LEU A 237 14.94 0.64 8.53
CA LEU A 237 15.01 2.09 8.38
C LEU A 237 16.07 2.70 9.30
N GLN A 238 16.16 2.20 10.54
CA GLN A 238 17.13 2.62 11.52
C GLN A 238 18.55 2.27 11.08
N GLU A 239 18.80 1.06 10.58
CA GLU A 239 20.11 0.67 10.06
C GLU A 239 20.57 1.58 8.91
N TRP A 240 19.66 1.90 7.97
CA TRP A 240 19.93 2.87 6.92
C TRP A 240 20.28 4.26 7.46
N SER A 241 19.60 4.69 8.53
CA SER A 241 19.85 5.99 9.16
C SER A 241 21.16 6.00 9.95
N ASP A 242 21.49 4.90 10.63
CA ASP A 242 22.72 4.72 11.40
C ASP A 242 23.95 4.87 10.50
N GLN A 243 23.93 4.27 9.30
CA GLN A 243 25.03 4.36 8.31
C GLN A 243 25.31 5.77 7.80
N ARG A 244 24.37 6.69 8.01
CA ARG A 244 24.43 8.07 7.51
C ARG A 244 24.47 9.09 8.63
N THR A 245 24.51 8.65 9.88
CA THR A 245 24.43 9.56 11.02
C THR A 245 25.64 10.48 11.04
N VAL A 246 25.40 11.78 11.19
CA VAL A 246 26.49 12.74 11.41
C VAL A 246 27.04 12.48 12.81
N VAL A 247 28.30 12.02 12.87
CA VAL A 247 28.94 11.70 14.14
C VAL A 247 29.39 13.00 14.79
N ILE A 248 28.74 13.35 15.89
CA ILE A 248 29.12 14.47 16.75
C ILE A 248 29.78 13.86 17.97
N SER A 249 31.01 14.26 18.30
CA SER A 249 31.67 13.81 19.53
C SER A 249 30.88 14.27 20.75
N GLU A 250 31.03 13.59 21.89
CA GLU A 250 30.28 13.91 23.12
C GLU A 250 30.49 15.36 23.60
N GLU A 251 31.60 15.99 23.21
CA GLU A 251 31.97 17.37 23.57
C GLU A 251 31.54 18.41 22.52
N ALA A 252 31.19 17.97 21.30
CA ALA A 252 30.83 18.84 20.19
C ALA A 252 29.31 19.04 20.07
N LYS A 253 28.92 20.17 19.51
CA LYS A 253 27.54 20.46 19.08
C LYS A 253 27.44 20.34 17.57
N LEU A 254 26.21 20.18 17.06
CA LEU A 254 25.97 20.16 15.61
C LEU A 254 26.55 21.41 14.91
N VAL A 255 26.49 22.56 15.57
CA VAL A 255 27.05 23.82 15.04
C VAL A 255 28.58 23.79 14.85
N ASP A 256 29.28 22.87 15.51
CA ASP A 256 30.73 22.75 15.44
C ASP A 256 31.19 21.90 14.24
N VAL A 257 30.27 21.15 13.60
CA VAL A 257 30.57 20.24 12.47
C VAL A 257 29.96 20.69 11.14
N ILE A 258 29.24 21.81 11.12
CA ILE A 258 28.60 22.40 9.92
C ILE A 258 29.30 23.67 9.47
N ALA A 259 29.27 23.93 8.16
CA ALA A 259 29.84 25.13 7.55
C ALA A 259 29.23 26.40 8.15
N GLN A 260 30.06 27.41 8.38
CA GLN A 260 29.60 28.67 8.96
C GLN A 260 28.80 29.48 7.93
N LYS A 261 27.82 30.26 8.41
CA LYS A 261 26.85 30.94 7.54
C LYS A 261 27.51 31.90 6.54
N ASP A 262 28.65 32.49 6.89
CA ASP A 262 29.41 33.44 6.09
C ASP A 262 30.40 32.78 5.11
N GLU A 263 30.61 31.46 5.20
CA GLU A 263 31.45 30.73 4.26
C GLU A 263 30.76 30.58 2.90
N THR A 264 31.52 30.82 1.83
CA THR A 264 31.02 30.64 0.45
C THR A 264 30.77 29.16 0.19
N GLY A 265 29.54 28.81 -0.20
CA GLY A 265 29.14 27.41 -0.42
C GLY A 265 28.63 26.69 0.84
N SER A 266 28.42 27.40 1.96
CA SER A 266 27.86 26.83 3.20
C SER A 266 26.45 26.26 3.06
N VAL A 267 25.70 26.70 2.05
CA VAL A 267 24.37 26.21 1.70
C VAL A 267 24.33 25.74 0.26
N GLY A 268 23.76 24.57 0.03
CA GLY A 268 23.61 24.00 -1.31
C GLY A 268 22.75 22.73 -1.29
N PRO A 269 22.64 22.02 -2.42
CA PRO A 269 23.13 22.37 -3.74
C PRO A 269 22.30 23.50 -4.36
N LEU A 270 22.98 24.51 -4.89
CA LEU A 270 22.35 25.48 -5.79
C LEU A 270 22.21 24.83 -7.18
N THR A 271 21.10 25.11 -7.85
CA THR A 271 20.72 24.54 -9.17
C THR A 271 21.87 24.58 -10.15
#